data_AF-A0A7J8Y604-F1
#
_entry.id   AF-A0A7J8Y604-F1
#
_cell.length_a   1.000
_cell.length_b   1.000
_cell.length_c   1.000
_cell.angle_alpha   90.00
_cell.angle_beta   90.00
_cell.angle_gamma   90.00
#
_symmetry.space_group_name_H-M   'P 1'
#
loop_
_entity.id
_entity.type
_entity.pdbx_description
1 polymer ?
#
loop_
_entity_poly.entity_id
_entity_poly.type
_entity_poly.pdbx_seq_one_letter_code
_entity_poly.pdbx_strand_id
1 'polypeptide(L)'
;IIREFEVTENNFFVKAGAQLCEEPDAKAWERVKRMSVMKNNIKVLKETPKCPNLRTLFLGQNELKVISNGIDELPIELKSLTKLKLSDLSGMRNLRKIPQHLISNFFKLQIFRMWLLQNRDYPNEDNVSNGDNEKLIEELKGLQCSNILATLSKVTIIGCNKLRDMTWLVLAPNLKTLSIIACAKMGEIL
;
A
#
# COMPACT_ATOMS: atom_id res chain seq x y z
N ILE A 1 19.12 20.19 12.72
CA ILE A 1 20.05 19.70 11.67
C ILE A 1 19.68 18.26 11.37
N ILE A 2 18.82 18.03 10.37
CA ILE A 2 18.52 16.67 9.90
C ILE A 2 19.62 16.33 8.89
N ARG A 3 20.51 15.41 9.25
CA ARG A 3 21.59 14.97 8.36
C ARG A 3 21.00 14.08 7.27
N GLU A 4 21.14 14.51 6.03
CA GLU A 4 20.97 13.65 4.87
C GLU A 4 22.07 12.59 4.89
N PHE A 5 21.69 11.33 4.98
CA PHE A 5 22.61 10.21 4.87
C PHE A 5 22.31 9.48 3.56
N GLU A 6 23.02 9.86 2.50
CA GLU A 6 23.23 9.00 1.34
C GLU A 6 24.40 8.07 1.64
N VAL A 7 24.15 6.96 2.35
CA VAL A 7 25.18 5.94 2.57
C VAL A 7 25.25 5.06 1.33
N THR A 8 26.28 5.27 0.53
CA THR A 8 26.55 4.67 -0.78
C THR A 8 26.93 3.18 -0.77
N GLU A 9 26.76 2.45 0.34
CA GLU A 9 27.05 1.00 0.37
C GLU A 9 25.82 0.10 0.50
N ASN A 10 24.60 0.64 0.71
CA ASN A 10 23.42 -0.22 0.88
C ASN A 10 22.10 0.25 0.21
N ASN A 11 22.14 1.21 -0.72
CA ASN A 11 21.02 1.60 -1.58
C ASN A 11 19.70 1.84 -0.83
N PHE A 12 19.75 2.57 0.30
CA PHE A 12 18.58 3.00 1.06
C PHE A 12 18.27 4.48 0.78
N PHE A 13 17.00 4.83 0.76
CA PHE A 13 16.53 6.21 0.78
C PHE A 13 15.50 6.40 1.88
N VAL A 14 15.77 7.30 2.83
CA VAL A 14 14.89 7.53 3.98
C VAL A 14 14.67 9.02 4.16
N LYS A 15 13.42 9.45 3.98
CA LYS A 15 12.93 10.81 4.28
C LYS A 15 11.61 10.69 5.03
N ALA A 16 11.63 10.16 6.25
CA ALA A 16 10.43 10.01 7.06
C ALA A 16 10.20 11.24 7.96
N GLY A 17 8.97 11.76 8.06
CA GLY A 17 8.69 12.91 8.92
C GLY A 17 9.26 14.23 8.44
N ALA A 18 9.70 14.30 7.18
CA ALA A 18 10.44 15.44 6.61
C ALA A 18 9.52 16.55 6.08
N GLN A 19 8.20 16.41 6.24
CA GLN A 19 7.18 17.36 5.77
C GLN A 19 7.20 17.56 4.25
N LEU A 20 7.59 16.51 3.48
CA LEU A 20 7.59 16.58 2.02
C LEU A 20 6.15 16.72 1.50
N CYS A 21 5.91 17.71 0.65
CA CYS A 21 4.63 17.87 -0.06
C CYS A 21 4.67 17.25 -1.47
N GLU A 22 5.87 17.09 -2.01
CA GLU A 22 6.16 16.58 -3.34
C GLU A 22 7.05 15.33 -3.25
N GLU A 23 7.12 14.58 -4.35
CA GLU A 23 8.00 13.44 -4.42
C GLU A 23 9.50 13.84 -4.42
N PRO A 24 10.39 13.03 -3.84
CA PRO A 24 11.84 13.24 -3.93
C PRO A 24 12.40 13.32 -5.37
N ASP A 25 13.56 13.95 -5.57
CA ASP A 25 14.25 14.05 -6.88
C ASP A 25 14.47 12.67 -7.52
N ALA A 26 14.00 12.50 -8.77
CA ALA A 26 14.09 11.30 -9.61
C ALA A 26 15.48 10.62 -9.64
N LYS A 27 16.57 11.39 -9.54
CA LYS A 27 17.93 10.81 -9.51
C LYS A 27 18.19 9.93 -8.29
N ALA A 28 17.51 10.19 -7.17
CA ALA A 28 17.60 9.36 -5.98
C ALA A 28 16.93 7.98 -6.17
N TRP A 29 16.10 7.78 -7.20
CA TRP A 29 15.21 6.62 -7.34
C TRP A 29 15.86 5.46 -8.11
N GLU A 30 16.71 5.77 -9.10
CA GLU A 30 17.22 4.76 -10.04
C GLU A 30 18.07 3.66 -9.36
N ARG A 31 18.77 4.03 -8.29
CA ARG A 31 19.76 3.16 -7.61
C ARG A 31 19.23 2.53 -6.32
N VAL A 32 18.10 3.00 -5.80
CA VAL A 32 17.58 2.62 -4.48
C VAL A 32 16.92 1.25 -4.52
N LYS A 33 17.23 0.44 -3.50
CA LYS A 33 16.63 -0.88 -3.27
C LYS A 33 15.60 -0.84 -2.14
N ARG A 34 15.71 0.11 -1.22
CA ARG A 34 14.84 0.20 -0.04
C ARG A 34 14.51 1.66 0.24
N MET A 35 13.23 2.00 0.27
CA MET A 35 12.77 3.37 0.37
C MET A 35 11.74 3.55 1.49
N SER A 36 11.88 4.64 2.24
CA SER A 36 10.87 5.11 3.18
C SER A 36 10.67 6.61 3.03
N VAL A 37 9.45 6.98 2.64
CA VAL A 37 8.97 8.38 2.62
C VAL A 37 7.71 8.51 3.46
N MET A 38 7.56 7.67 4.47
CA MET A 38 6.41 7.65 5.38
C MET A 38 6.32 8.94 6.22
N LYS A 39 5.13 9.25 6.75
CA LYS A 39 4.90 10.43 7.61
C LYS A 39 5.27 11.74 6.93
N ASN A 40 4.88 11.93 5.66
CA ASN A 40 4.99 13.19 4.96
C ASN A 40 3.61 13.66 4.49
N ASN A 41 3.59 14.73 3.70
CA ASN A 41 2.38 15.30 3.12
C ASN A 41 2.36 15.09 1.60
N ILE A 42 3.02 14.02 1.12
CA ILE A 42 3.18 13.76 -0.31
C ILE A 42 1.81 13.46 -0.87
N LYS A 43 1.39 14.28 -1.84
CA LYS A 43 0.13 14.06 -2.54
C LYS A 43 0.34 13.28 -3.81
N VAL A 44 1.43 13.54 -4.55
CA VAL A 44 1.68 12.99 -5.89
C VAL A 44 2.99 12.23 -6.01
N LEU A 45 2.96 11.12 -6.76
CA LEU A 45 4.09 10.23 -7.08
C LEU A 45 4.17 10.03 -8.62
N LYS A 46 4.79 10.95 -9.36
CA LYS A 46 4.88 10.88 -10.84
C LYS A 46 6.11 10.09 -11.30
N GLU A 47 7.22 10.22 -10.58
CA GLU A 47 8.54 9.69 -10.91
C GLU A 47 8.81 8.32 -10.25
N THR A 48 7.93 7.89 -9.32
CA THR A 48 8.00 6.57 -8.68
C THR A 48 8.15 5.36 -9.62
N PRO A 49 7.58 5.30 -10.84
CA PRO A 49 7.85 4.19 -11.75
C PRO A 49 9.31 4.05 -12.21
N LYS A 50 10.17 5.06 -12.00
CA LYS A 50 11.61 5.01 -12.37
C LYS A 50 12.50 4.28 -11.35
N CYS A 51 11.90 3.51 -10.43
CA CYS A 51 12.54 2.74 -9.36
C CYS A 51 12.64 1.22 -9.66
N PRO A 52 13.22 0.75 -10.78
CA PRO A 52 13.12 -0.65 -11.21
C PRO A 52 13.83 -1.65 -10.29
N ASN A 53 14.63 -1.17 -9.32
CA ASN A 53 15.39 -1.97 -8.38
C ASN A 53 14.79 -2.00 -6.97
N LEU A 54 13.67 -1.30 -6.75
CA LEU A 54 13.06 -1.17 -5.44
C LEU A 54 12.46 -2.50 -4.97
N ARG A 55 12.82 -2.88 -3.74
CA ARG A 55 12.41 -4.13 -3.07
C ARG A 55 11.60 -3.89 -1.81
N THR A 56 11.73 -2.71 -1.21
CA THR A 56 11.06 -2.34 0.03
C THR A 56 10.57 -0.92 -0.10
N LEU A 57 9.29 -0.69 0.17
CA LEU A 57 8.67 0.63 0.08
C LEU A 57 7.77 0.86 1.30
N PHE A 58 8.03 1.95 2.03
CA PHE A 58 7.17 2.47 3.08
C PHE A 58 6.58 3.82 2.65
N LEU A 59 5.27 3.83 2.35
CA LEU A 59 4.51 5.01 1.93
C LEU A 59 3.52 5.50 2.99
N GLY A 60 3.33 4.74 4.07
CA GLY A 60 2.30 5.02 5.06
C GLY A 60 2.32 6.43 5.65
N GLN A 61 1.16 6.89 6.14
CA GLN A 61 0.99 8.23 6.73
C GLN A 61 1.39 9.36 5.77
N ASN A 62 0.97 9.26 4.51
CA ASN A 62 1.01 10.36 3.53
C ASN A 62 -0.41 10.81 3.16
N GLU A 63 -0.50 11.96 2.50
CA GLU A 63 -1.74 12.50 1.94
C GLU A 63 -1.90 12.16 0.45
N LEU A 64 -1.45 10.97 0.02
CA LEU A 64 -1.47 10.58 -1.39
C LEU A 64 -2.87 10.81 -1.98
N LYS A 65 -2.94 11.78 -2.89
CA LYS A 65 -4.11 12.22 -3.65
C LYS A 65 -3.63 12.39 -5.08
N VAL A 66 -3.85 11.42 -5.96
CA VAL A 66 -3.32 11.53 -7.33
C VAL A 66 -4.29 11.13 -8.42
N ILE A 67 -4.71 12.17 -9.14
CA ILE A 67 -4.76 12.28 -10.60
C ILE A 67 -5.05 10.97 -11.36
N SER A 68 -6.31 10.56 -11.34
CA SER A 68 -7.08 10.40 -12.57
C SER A 68 -8.55 10.46 -12.19
N ASN A 69 -9.27 11.49 -12.67
CA ASN A 69 -10.73 11.58 -12.62
C ASN A 69 -11.39 11.87 -11.25
N GLY A 70 -10.65 12.46 -10.28
CA GLY A 70 -11.26 13.04 -9.08
C GLY A 70 -11.55 12.06 -7.93
N ILE A 71 -10.86 10.91 -7.88
CA ILE A 71 -10.98 9.96 -6.77
C ILE A 71 -9.63 9.70 -6.10
N ASP A 72 -9.64 9.54 -4.77
CA ASP A 72 -8.47 9.25 -3.95
C ASP A 72 -7.92 7.81 -4.19
N GLU A 73 -7.18 7.62 -5.29
CA GLU A 73 -6.64 6.34 -5.77
C GLU A 73 -5.09 6.31 -5.78
N LEU A 74 -4.48 5.13 -5.60
CA LEU A 74 -3.02 4.96 -5.80
C LEU A 74 -2.63 5.14 -7.29
N PRO A 75 -1.41 5.62 -7.60
CA PRO A 75 -0.96 5.70 -8.98
C PRO A 75 -0.77 4.30 -9.59
N ILE A 76 -1.39 4.04 -10.74
CA ILE A 76 -1.29 2.76 -11.47
C ILE A 76 0.15 2.47 -11.91
N GLU A 77 0.96 3.50 -12.07
CA GLU A 77 2.37 3.47 -12.44
C GLU A 77 3.21 2.66 -11.44
N LEU A 78 2.75 2.53 -10.18
CA LEU A 78 3.37 1.67 -9.18
C LEU A 78 3.47 0.21 -9.63
N LYS A 79 2.67 -0.26 -10.59
CA LYS A 79 2.74 -1.61 -11.14
C LYS A 79 4.11 -1.99 -11.72
N SER A 80 4.92 -0.99 -12.08
CA SER A 80 6.29 -1.16 -12.57
C SER A 80 7.27 -1.71 -11.51
N LEU A 81 6.91 -1.66 -10.22
CA LEU A 81 7.70 -2.13 -9.08
C LEU A 81 7.70 -3.66 -8.96
N THR A 82 8.04 -4.37 -10.04
CA THR A 82 8.03 -5.83 -10.18
C THR A 82 9.00 -6.57 -9.23
N LYS A 83 9.94 -5.87 -8.61
CA LYS A 83 10.89 -6.42 -7.63
C LYS A 83 10.46 -6.20 -6.18
N LEU A 84 9.31 -5.57 -5.94
CA LEU A 84 8.82 -5.23 -4.62
C LEU A 84 8.52 -6.50 -3.81
N LYS A 85 9.11 -6.59 -2.61
CA LYS A 85 8.93 -7.68 -1.66
C LYS A 85 8.15 -7.26 -0.42
N LEU A 86 8.23 -5.98 -0.06
CA LEU A 86 7.50 -5.41 1.07
C LEU A 86 6.83 -4.11 0.64
N SER A 87 5.52 -4.05 0.86
CA SER A 87 4.71 -2.85 0.71
C SER A 87 3.98 -2.54 2.02
N ASP A 88 4.18 -1.32 2.53
CA ASP A 88 3.48 -0.80 3.70
C ASP A 88 2.68 0.44 3.32
N LEU A 89 1.35 0.26 3.28
CA LEU A 89 0.35 1.26 2.95
C LEU A 89 -0.46 1.67 4.18
N SER A 90 0.11 1.55 5.39
CA SER A 90 -0.59 1.83 6.64
C SER A 90 -0.85 3.32 6.87
N GLY A 91 -2.00 3.66 7.46
CA GLY A 91 -2.31 5.04 7.86
C GLY A 91 -2.55 5.99 6.69
N MET A 92 -2.96 5.48 5.53
CA MET A 92 -3.37 6.31 4.40
C MET A 92 -4.84 6.72 4.57
N ARG A 93 -5.07 7.76 5.37
CA ARG A 93 -6.40 8.22 5.82
C ARG A 93 -7.34 8.61 4.67
N ASN A 94 -6.78 9.06 3.56
CA ASN A 94 -7.54 9.50 2.40
C ASN A 94 -7.64 8.43 1.30
N LEU A 95 -6.93 7.29 1.40
CA LEU A 95 -6.95 6.31 0.32
C LEU A 95 -8.32 5.62 0.25
N ARG A 96 -9.06 5.85 -0.85
CA ARG A 96 -10.37 5.23 -1.09
C ARG A 96 -10.29 4.07 -2.07
N LYS A 97 -9.34 4.10 -3.02
CA LYS A 97 -9.21 3.12 -4.10
C LYS A 97 -7.77 2.66 -4.27
N ILE A 98 -7.58 1.38 -4.54
CA ILE A 98 -6.34 0.85 -5.13
C ILE A 98 -6.70 0.48 -6.57
N PRO A 99 -5.89 0.87 -7.58
CA PRO A 99 -6.14 0.48 -8.95
C PRO A 99 -6.26 -1.02 -9.11
N GLN A 100 -7.18 -1.41 -9.97
CA GLN A 100 -7.33 -2.80 -10.35
C GLN A 100 -6.02 -3.30 -11.00
N HIS A 101 -5.62 -4.50 -10.62
CA HIS A 101 -4.39 -5.19 -10.97
C HIS A 101 -3.09 -4.53 -10.48
N LEU A 102 -3.13 -3.55 -9.57
CA LEU A 102 -1.91 -2.96 -9.04
C LEU A 102 -1.18 -3.95 -8.12
N ILE A 103 -1.88 -4.53 -7.14
CA ILE A 103 -1.26 -5.43 -6.16
C ILE A 103 -0.91 -6.76 -6.83
N SER A 104 -1.76 -7.25 -7.74
CA SER A 104 -1.50 -8.51 -8.45
C SER A 104 -0.23 -8.46 -9.32
N ASN A 105 0.23 -7.28 -9.73
CA ASN A 105 1.48 -7.08 -10.46
C ASN A 105 2.74 -7.18 -9.57
N PHE A 106 2.61 -7.21 -8.25
CA PHE A 106 3.71 -7.43 -7.32
C PHE A 106 4.00 -8.92 -7.10
N PHE A 107 4.32 -9.65 -8.18
CA PHE A 107 4.53 -11.10 -8.14
C PHE A 107 5.70 -11.60 -7.26
N LYS A 108 6.49 -10.69 -6.66
CA LYS A 108 7.54 -11.01 -5.66
C LYS A 108 7.17 -10.56 -4.24
N LEU A 109 5.95 -10.08 -4.03
CA LEU A 109 5.53 -9.51 -2.75
C LEU A 109 5.45 -10.60 -1.68
N GLN A 110 6.21 -10.43 -0.62
CA GLN A 110 6.25 -11.35 0.52
C GLN A 110 5.48 -10.78 1.71
N ILE A 111 5.51 -9.46 1.88
CA ILE A 111 4.92 -8.78 3.01
C ILE A 111 4.02 -7.66 2.51
N PHE A 112 2.74 -7.76 2.85
CA PHE A 112 1.74 -6.75 2.57
C PHE A 112 1.13 -6.24 3.88
N ARG A 113 1.23 -4.93 4.12
CA ARG A 113 0.59 -4.27 5.26
C ARG A 113 -0.28 -3.12 4.81
N MET A 114 -1.49 -3.08 5.34
CA MET A 114 -2.46 -2.03 5.06
C MET A 114 -3.27 -1.72 6.30
N TRP A 115 -3.46 -0.44 6.57
CA TRP A 115 -4.30 0.04 7.67
C TRP A 115 -5.17 1.18 7.16
N LEU A 116 -6.48 0.93 7.12
CA LEU A 116 -7.50 1.91 6.79
C LEU A 116 -8.13 2.37 8.09
N LEU A 117 -7.72 3.55 8.57
CA LEU A 117 -8.41 4.21 9.67
C LEU A 117 -9.62 4.93 9.08
N GLN A 118 -10.76 4.25 8.98
CA GLN A 118 -12.04 4.97 8.90
C GLN A 118 -12.22 5.67 10.24
N ASN A 119 -12.17 7.00 10.22
CA ASN A 119 -12.29 7.83 11.41
C ASN A 119 -13.59 7.47 12.14
N ARG A 120 -13.51 7.10 13.42
CA ARG A 120 -14.67 6.93 14.30
C ARG A 120 -15.34 8.27 14.66
N ASP A 121 -14.75 9.40 14.24
CA ASP A 121 -15.16 10.74 14.65
C ASP A 121 -16.08 11.48 13.65
N TYR A 122 -16.69 10.79 12.69
CA TYR A 122 -17.78 11.37 11.90
C TYR A 122 -19.10 10.69 12.27
N PRO A 123 -19.79 11.18 13.33
CA PRO A 123 -21.16 10.79 13.60
C PRO A 123 -22.03 11.55 12.62
N ASN A 124 -22.31 10.95 11.46
CA ASN A 124 -23.53 11.26 10.73
C ASN A 124 -24.12 9.92 10.29
N GLU A 125 -24.94 9.39 11.20
CA GLU A 125 -26.07 8.54 10.88
C GLU A 125 -27.01 9.37 9.98
N ASP A 126 -26.72 9.36 8.67
CA ASP A 126 -27.72 9.33 7.60
C ASP A 126 -27.05 9.63 6.25
N ASN A 127 -27.18 8.64 5.36
CA ASN A 127 -27.24 8.77 3.90
C ASN A 127 -25.94 9.08 3.12
N VAL A 128 -25.41 8.01 2.53
CA VAL A 128 -24.68 8.02 1.23
C VAL A 128 -23.32 8.71 1.22
N SER A 129 -22.32 8.06 1.82
CA SER A 129 -21.11 7.69 1.07
C SER A 129 -20.38 6.61 1.86
N ASN A 130 -20.90 5.40 1.75
CA ASN A 130 -20.28 4.18 2.23
C ASN A 130 -19.03 3.94 1.38
N GLY A 131 -17.95 4.66 1.70
CA GLY A 131 -16.78 4.89 0.85
C GLY A 131 -16.34 3.66 0.07
N ASP A 132 -16.01 3.87 -1.19
CA ASP A 132 -15.67 2.98 -2.31
C ASP A 132 -14.61 1.87 -2.07
N ASN A 133 -14.56 1.24 -0.88
CA ASN A 133 -13.73 0.07 -0.62
C ASN A 133 -14.12 -1.14 -1.49
N GLU A 134 -15.23 -1.10 -2.24
CA GLU A 134 -15.62 -2.19 -3.16
C GLU A 134 -14.52 -2.50 -4.16
N LYS A 135 -13.91 -1.48 -4.76
CA LYS A 135 -12.78 -1.68 -5.68
C LYS A 135 -11.54 -2.24 -5.00
N LEU A 136 -11.29 -1.84 -3.75
CA LEU A 136 -10.22 -2.45 -2.94
C LEU A 136 -10.52 -3.94 -2.67
N ILE A 137 -11.76 -4.28 -2.35
CA ILE A 137 -12.18 -5.68 -2.17
C ILE A 137 -12.06 -6.45 -3.49
N GLU A 138 -12.45 -5.86 -4.62
CA GLU A 138 -12.26 -6.45 -5.95
C GLU A 138 -10.78 -6.70 -6.24
N GLU A 139 -9.89 -5.77 -5.90
CA GLU A 139 -8.45 -5.96 -6.08
C GLU A 139 -7.91 -7.07 -5.18
N LEU A 140 -8.31 -7.11 -3.90
CA LEU A 140 -7.94 -8.19 -2.99
C LEU A 140 -8.47 -9.55 -3.46
N LYS A 141 -9.67 -9.60 -4.04
CA LYS A 141 -10.20 -10.80 -4.70
C LYS A 141 -9.42 -11.15 -5.97
N GLY A 142 -8.97 -10.15 -6.73
CA GLY A 142 -8.13 -10.33 -7.92
C GLY A 142 -6.80 -11.02 -7.64
N LEU A 143 -6.33 -10.98 -6.38
CA LEU A 143 -5.13 -11.72 -5.96
C LEU A 143 -5.29 -13.24 -6.07
N GLN A 144 -6.52 -13.75 -6.00
CA GLN A 144 -6.85 -15.18 -6.14
C GLN A 144 -6.32 -15.79 -7.43
N CYS A 145 -6.31 -15.01 -8.52
CA CYS A 145 -5.93 -15.48 -9.85
C CYS A 145 -4.46 -15.17 -10.19
N SER A 146 -3.62 -14.82 -9.21
CA SER A 146 -2.27 -14.32 -9.46
C SER A 146 -1.18 -15.16 -8.76
N ASN A 147 0.02 -15.17 -9.35
CA ASN A 147 1.20 -15.85 -8.81
C ASN A 147 1.68 -15.28 -7.46
N ILE A 148 1.07 -14.21 -6.96
CA ILE A 148 1.47 -13.56 -5.70
C ILE A 148 1.28 -14.48 -4.49
N LEU A 149 0.27 -15.37 -4.50
CA LEU A 149 -0.04 -16.26 -3.38
C LEU A 149 1.14 -17.18 -3.03
N ALA A 150 1.88 -17.63 -4.04
CA ALA A 150 3.06 -18.45 -3.87
C ALA A 150 4.21 -17.69 -3.18
N THR A 151 4.17 -16.36 -3.15
CA THR A 151 5.24 -15.53 -2.57
C THR A 151 4.88 -14.88 -1.24
N LEU A 152 3.58 -14.70 -0.96
CA LEU A 152 3.10 -14.08 0.25
C LEU A 152 3.49 -14.89 1.48
N SER A 153 4.09 -14.21 2.46
CA SER A 153 4.49 -14.78 3.74
C SER A 153 3.88 -14.07 4.93
N LYS A 154 3.57 -12.77 4.81
CA LYS A 154 2.89 -12.01 5.85
C LYS A 154 1.87 -11.06 5.26
N VAL A 155 0.63 -11.16 5.75
CA VAL A 155 -0.46 -10.25 5.41
C VAL A 155 -0.98 -9.61 6.70
N THR A 156 -1.07 -8.29 6.71
CA THR A 156 -1.65 -7.54 7.82
C THR A 156 -2.64 -6.53 7.27
N ILE A 157 -3.91 -6.68 7.64
CA ILE A 157 -5.01 -5.80 7.23
C ILE A 157 -5.71 -5.31 8.49
N ILE A 158 -5.80 -3.99 8.65
CA ILE A 158 -6.43 -3.38 9.82
C ILE A 158 -7.51 -2.39 9.36
N GLY A 159 -8.70 -2.45 9.97
CA GLY A 159 -9.76 -1.44 9.81
C GLY A 159 -10.56 -1.53 8.50
N CYS A 160 -10.51 -2.66 7.78
CA CYS A 160 -11.20 -2.82 6.51
C CYS A 160 -12.64 -3.34 6.71
N ASN A 161 -13.59 -2.44 7.00
CA ASN A 161 -14.98 -2.80 7.35
C ASN A 161 -15.82 -3.43 6.23
N LYS A 162 -15.41 -3.33 4.96
CA LYS A 162 -16.09 -4.01 3.83
C LYS A 162 -15.49 -5.39 3.52
N LEU A 163 -14.37 -5.76 4.15
CA LEU A 163 -13.73 -7.05 3.94
C LEU A 163 -14.60 -8.16 4.53
N ARG A 164 -14.95 -9.16 3.71
CA ARG A 164 -15.83 -10.27 4.11
C ARG A 164 -15.18 -11.64 4.01
N ASP A 165 -14.30 -11.81 3.02
CA ASP A 165 -13.74 -13.10 2.64
C ASP A 165 -12.26 -12.93 2.29
N MET A 166 -11.44 -13.78 2.89
CA MET A 166 -10.01 -13.96 2.66
C MET A 166 -9.65 -15.45 2.65
N THR A 167 -10.64 -16.33 2.42
CA THR A 167 -10.46 -17.79 2.39
C THR A 167 -9.39 -18.20 1.39
N TRP A 168 -9.25 -17.46 0.29
CA TRP A 168 -8.18 -17.67 -0.68
C TRP A 168 -6.75 -17.61 -0.13
N LEU A 169 -6.53 -17.01 1.04
CA LEU A 169 -5.22 -17.06 1.70
C LEU A 169 -4.85 -18.47 2.17
N VAL A 170 -5.79 -19.40 2.30
CA VAL A 170 -5.48 -20.83 2.55
C VAL A 170 -4.68 -21.44 1.40
N LEU A 171 -4.76 -20.86 0.20
CA LEU A 171 -4.02 -21.28 -0.97
C LEU A 171 -2.61 -20.65 -1.04
N ALA A 172 -2.21 -19.82 -0.07
CA ALA A 172 -0.89 -19.21 -0.02
C ALA A 172 0.08 -20.12 0.77
N PRO A 173 0.89 -20.97 0.09
CA PRO A 173 1.67 -22.04 0.76
C PRO A 173 2.77 -21.50 1.67
N ASN A 174 3.18 -20.25 1.48
CA ASN A 174 4.27 -19.62 2.22
C ASN A 174 3.79 -18.66 3.32
N LEU A 175 2.47 -18.55 3.54
CA LEU A 175 1.87 -17.65 4.51
C LEU A 175 2.17 -18.12 5.93
N LYS A 176 2.94 -17.31 6.67
CA LYS A 176 3.36 -17.57 8.05
C LYS A 176 2.62 -16.72 9.07
N THR A 177 2.10 -15.58 8.64
CA THR A 177 1.44 -14.63 9.53
C THR A 177 0.29 -13.97 8.81
N LEU A 178 -0.91 -14.18 9.34
CA LEU A 178 -2.11 -13.47 8.96
C LEU A 178 -2.61 -12.68 10.17
N SER A 179 -2.81 -11.39 9.98
CA SER A 179 -3.40 -10.52 11.00
C SER A 179 -4.49 -9.68 10.36
N ILE A 180 -5.74 -9.92 10.78
CA ILE A 180 -6.91 -9.16 10.37
C ILE A 180 -7.51 -8.56 11.64
N ILE A 181 -7.47 -7.24 11.77
CA ILE A 181 -7.87 -6.55 13.00
C ILE A 181 -8.91 -5.49 12.66
N ALA A 182 -9.97 -5.38 13.46
CA ALA A 182 -11.03 -4.37 13.28
C ALA A 182 -11.66 -4.37 11.87
N CYS A 183 -11.90 -5.56 11.28
CA CYS A 183 -12.63 -5.74 10.03
C CYS A 183 -14.02 -6.31 10.33
N ALA A 184 -14.99 -5.44 10.62
CA ALA A 184 -16.26 -5.83 11.25
C ALA A 184 -17.14 -6.81 10.44
N LYS A 185 -16.99 -6.87 9.11
CA LYS A 185 -17.77 -7.75 8.23
C LYS A 185 -17.03 -9.04 7.83
N MET A 186 -15.82 -9.24 8.37
CA MET A 186 -15.00 -10.39 8.04
C MET A 186 -15.63 -11.65 8.64
N GLY A 187 -15.94 -12.64 7.79
CA GLY A 187 -16.36 -13.96 8.25
C GLY A 187 -15.19 -14.73 8.88
N GLU A 188 -15.49 -15.83 9.57
CA GLU A 188 -14.45 -16.76 10.04
C GLU A 188 -13.61 -17.25 8.84
N ILE A 189 -12.29 -17.23 9.02
CA ILE A 189 -11.37 -17.87 8.07
C ILE A 189 -11.29 -19.33 8.49
N LEU A 190 -11.92 -20.21 7.71
CA LEU A 190 -11.87 -21.67 7.88
C LEU A 190 -10.47 -22.22 7.56
#